data_AF-A0A4Z2EMX8-F1
#
_entry.id   AF-A0A4Z2EMX8-F1
#
_cell.length_a   1.000
_cell.length_b   1.000
_cell.length_c   1.000
_cell.angle_alpha   90.00
_cell.angle_beta   90.00
_cell.angle_gamma   90.00
#
_symmetry.space_group_name_H-M   'P 1'
#
loop_
_entity.id
_entity.type
_entity.pdbx_description
1 polymer ?
#
loop_
_entity_poly.entity_id
_entity_poly.type
_entity_poly.pdbx_seq_one_letter_code
_entity_poly.pdbx_strand_id
1 'polypeptide(L)'
;MQRGSWDAAATLAQLTSQMIRRAEGLSLFRKVMDSVGWLLRSHTCLTTQVLSSVHYELIQMCDDVTVSLLCVQMWAESCTASRLILFMANQQELRVQPLLLSFRGLDSLLDKDWRGRGFDPDVDQLIALIQSDTRKFPQSSTERVRAACLIQAAWKSYQTRRRAKSLSRAVSTLQRRYRARRTRQRQQEEEQRWEEELKYQVRRFLQRRRAALAPPTSSFWIGQQGLTESRRAELRRQVEEHVAQHPSTRVSRQERERLHEEVQLLLLEELQRGGQRRREEQRVEALLAHTHTQLELLRDAPPLSIVTTTDVDSFLSPSGLVAARARDSHNAALQASRLPWWRLQETAGGVHTFSPAHLQELEAELGGLFVGGWGRSEGD
;
A
#
# COMPACT_ATOMS: atom_id res chain seq x y z
N MET A 1 5.66 -6.07 -18.96
CA MET A 1 6.05 -6.37 -17.56
C MET A 1 7.57 -6.50 -17.32
N GLN A 2 8.47 -6.13 -18.25
CA GLN A 2 9.91 -6.35 -18.06
C GLN A 2 10.71 -5.14 -17.52
N ARG A 3 10.25 -3.88 -17.65
CA ARG A 3 11.07 -2.70 -17.27
C ARG A 3 11.40 -2.59 -15.78
N GLY A 4 10.49 -2.96 -14.88
CA GLY A 4 10.72 -2.82 -13.42
C GLY A 4 11.73 -3.78 -12.80
N SER A 5 12.13 -4.86 -13.50
CA SER A 5 13.14 -5.81 -13.00
C SER A 5 14.57 -5.33 -13.23
N TRP A 6 14.80 -4.52 -14.27
CA TRP A 6 16.12 -4.00 -14.62
C TRP A 6 16.53 -2.84 -13.70
N ASP A 7 15.58 -2.00 -13.26
CA ASP A 7 15.85 -0.89 -12.34
C ASP A 7 16.23 -1.37 -10.93
N ALA A 8 15.64 -2.48 -10.46
CA ALA A 8 15.99 -3.10 -9.18
C ALA A 8 17.38 -3.76 -9.22
N ALA A 9 17.75 -4.38 -10.34
CA ALA A 9 19.09 -4.94 -10.51
C ALA A 9 20.17 -3.85 -10.62
N ALA A 10 19.87 -2.74 -11.32
CA ALA A 10 20.77 -1.60 -11.45
C ALA A 10 21.04 -0.89 -10.10
N THR A 11 20.01 -0.74 -9.26
CA THR A 11 20.15 -0.15 -7.92
C THR A 11 20.95 -1.05 -6.97
N LEU A 12 20.78 -2.38 -7.04
CA LEU A 12 21.61 -3.32 -6.28
C LEU A 12 23.07 -3.34 -6.76
N ALA A 13 23.32 -3.24 -8.06
CA ALA A 13 24.68 -3.14 -8.61
C ALA A 13 25.39 -1.83 -8.21
N GLN A 14 24.66 -0.71 -8.16
CA GLN A 14 25.19 0.56 -7.67
C GLN A 14 25.48 0.54 -6.17
N LEU A 15 24.60 -0.06 -5.36
CA LEU A 15 24.79 -0.18 -3.92
C LEU A 15 25.95 -1.10 -3.58
N THR A 16 26.08 -2.25 -4.26
CA THR A 16 27.23 -3.16 -4.09
C THR A 16 28.53 -2.50 -4.51
N SER A 17 28.55 -1.78 -5.63
CA SER A 17 29.72 -1.00 -6.07
C SER A 17 30.07 0.16 -5.13
N GLN A 18 29.09 0.75 -4.43
CA GLN A 18 29.34 1.75 -3.39
C GLN A 18 29.88 1.10 -2.12
N MET A 19 29.35 -0.05 -1.71
CA MET A 19 29.82 -0.78 -0.53
C MET A 19 31.25 -1.31 -0.72
N ILE A 20 31.57 -1.84 -1.91
CA ILE A 20 32.91 -2.30 -2.26
C ILE A 20 33.90 -1.14 -2.26
N ARG A 21 33.56 0.00 -2.90
CA ARG A 21 34.41 1.21 -2.86
C ARG A 21 34.61 1.76 -1.45
N ARG A 22 33.60 1.66 -0.57
CA ARG A 22 33.72 2.03 0.84
C ARG A 22 34.66 1.09 1.60
N ALA A 23 34.54 -0.21 1.39
CA ALA A 23 35.39 -1.22 2.02
C ALA A 23 36.87 -1.11 1.57
N GLU A 24 37.10 -0.89 0.27
CA GLU A 24 38.42 -0.62 -0.28
C GLU A 24 39.02 0.67 0.30
N GLY A 25 38.24 1.75 0.36
CA GLY A 25 38.64 3.01 0.98
C GLY A 25 39.01 2.88 2.45
N LEU A 26 38.25 2.09 3.23
CA LEU A 26 38.56 1.80 4.64
C LEU A 26 39.83 0.95 4.79
N SER A 27 40.06 0.00 3.88
CA SER A 27 41.28 -0.83 3.91
C SER A 27 42.55 -0.02 3.58
N LEU A 28 42.45 0.91 2.63
CA LEU A 28 43.52 1.84 2.29
C LEU A 28 43.75 2.83 3.43
N PHE A 29 42.67 3.37 3.99
CA PHE A 29 42.75 4.24 5.16
C PHE A 29 43.44 3.55 6.34
N ARG A 30 43.08 2.30 6.64
CA ARG A 30 43.76 1.52 7.68
C ARG A 30 45.26 1.39 7.39
N LYS A 31 45.66 1.02 6.17
CA LYS A 31 47.09 0.92 5.80
C LYS A 31 47.83 2.26 5.96
N VAL A 32 47.20 3.37 5.59
CA VAL A 32 47.77 4.72 5.76
C VAL A 32 47.93 5.04 7.25
N MET A 33 46.90 4.78 8.05
CA MET A 33 46.93 5.02 9.49
C MET A 33 47.95 4.14 10.21
N ASP A 34 48.07 2.87 9.81
CA ASP A 34 49.10 1.97 10.33
C ASP A 34 50.50 2.52 10.00
N SER A 35 50.73 2.93 8.75
CA SER A 35 52.01 3.51 8.31
C SER A 35 52.35 4.80 9.04
N VAL A 36 51.36 5.66 9.27
CA VAL A 36 51.49 6.87 10.10
C VAL A 36 51.84 6.48 11.53
N GLY A 37 51.17 5.47 12.11
CA GLY A 37 51.49 4.94 13.44
C GLY A 37 52.94 4.47 13.55
N TRP A 38 53.46 3.74 12.56
CA TRP A 38 54.87 3.31 12.50
C TRP A 38 55.85 4.50 12.44
N LEU A 39 55.52 5.52 11.64
CA LEU A 39 56.33 6.73 11.50
C LEU A 39 56.37 7.55 12.80
N LEU A 40 55.22 7.73 13.44
CA LEU A 40 55.07 8.45 14.70
C LEU A 40 55.79 7.76 15.86
N ARG A 41 55.85 6.41 15.82
CA ARG A 41 56.58 5.60 16.79
C ARG A 41 58.10 5.72 16.64
N SER A 42 58.59 5.97 15.43
CA SER A 42 60.03 6.09 15.12
C SER A 42 60.55 7.53 15.21
N HIS A 43 59.70 8.53 14.91
CA HIS A 43 60.04 9.95 14.90
C HIS A 43 59.02 10.74 15.73
N THR A 44 59.26 10.81 17.03
CA THR A 44 58.38 11.46 18.01
C THR A 44 58.16 12.95 17.76
N CYS A 45 59.09 13.63 17.06
CA CYS A 45 58.99 15.05 16.72
C CYS A 45 57.94 15.36 15.63
N LEU A 46 57.56 14.38 14.79
CA LEU A 46 56.57 14.58 13.72
C LEU A 46 55.12 14.46 14.23
N THR A 47 54.92 13.93 15.44
CA THR A 47 53.61 13.80 16.09
C THR A 47 52.91 15.14 16.29
N THR A 48 53.67 16.19 16.62
CA THR A 48 53.16 17.54 16.81
C THR A 48 52.63 18.13 15.51
N GLN A 49 53.32 17.88 14.40
CA GLN A 49 52.90 18.34 13.06
C GLN A 49 51.64 17.60 12.58
N VAL A 50 51.56 16.28 12.80
CA VAL A 50 50.39 15.48 12.43
C VAL A 50 49.15 15.89 13.24
N LEU A 51 49.29 16.15 14.54
CA LEU A 51 48.20 16.62 15.39
C LEU A 51 47.75 18.06 15.08
N SER A 52 48.67 18.91 14.61
CA SER A 52 48.34 20.27 14.16
C SER A 52 47.77 20.32 12.74
N SER A 53 47.77 19.20 12.01
CA SER A 53 47.31 19.15 10.64
C SER A 53 45.79 19.24 10.56
N VAL A 54 45.29 20.18 9.77
CA VAL A 54 43.87 20.37 9.47
C VAL A 54 43.23 19.06 8.94
N HIS A 55 43.99 18.25 8.21
CA HIS A 55 43.51 16.99 7.67
C HIS A 55 43.21 15.96 8.77
N TYR A 56 43.99 15.99 9.86
CA TYR A 56 43.79 15.11 11.00
C TYR A 56 42.55 15.53 11.81
N GLU A 57 42.32 16.84 11.96
CA GLU A 57 41.09 17.36 12.57
C GLU A 57 39.84 16.94 11.79
N LEU A 58 39.87 17.02 10.45
CA LEU A 58 38.74 16.58 9.61
C LEU A 58 38.47 15.07 9.72
N ILE A 59 39.52 14.26 9.86
CA ILE A 59 39.40 12.81 10.07
C ILE A 59 38.80 12.50 11.45
N GLN A 60 39.17 13.25 12.48
CA GLN A 60 38.62 13.09 13.84
C GLN A 60 37.14 13.52 13.91
N MET A 61 36.74 14.49 13.10
CA MET A 61 35.36 14.97 12.98
C MET A 61 34.50 14.11 12.04
N CYS A 62 35.04 13.03 11.48
CA CYS A 62 34.30 12.14 10.60
C CYS A 62 33.27 11.33 11.40
N ASP A 63 32.00 11.32 10.95
CA ASP A 63 30.88 10.61 11.60
C ASP A 63 30.95 9.07 11.47
N ASP A 64 32.00 8.54 10.85
CA ASP A 64 32.18 7.10 10.64
C ASP A 64 32.87 6.45 11.84
N VAL A 65 32.10 5.68 12.61
CA VAL A 65 32.55 4.97 13.82
C VAL A 65 33.77 4.08 13.56
N THR A 66 33.90 3.52 12.35
CA THR A 66 35.04 2.66 12.01
C THR A 66 36.32 3.46 11.82
N VAL A 67 36.21 4.66 11.24
CA VAL A 67 37.34 5.60 11.08
C VAL A 67 37.79 6.11 12.44
N SER A 68 36.86 6.52 13.31
CA SER A 68 37.21 6.96 14.67
C SER A 68 37.88 5.85 15.49
N LEU A 69 37.40 4.60 15.38
CA LEU A 69 37.97 3.46 16.10
C LEU A 69 39.41 3.16 15.65
N LEU A 70 39.69 3.20 14.34
CA LEU A 70 41.04 2.99 13.80
C LEU A 70 42.00 4.10 14.25
N CYS A 71 41.55 5.36 14.30
CA CYS A 71 42.35 6.46 14.84
C CYS A 71 42.68 6.22 16.31
N VAL A 72 41.69 5.90 17.15
CA VAL A 72 41.90 5.64 18.59
C VAL A 72 42.82 4.45 18.82
N GLN A 73 42.71 3.40 18.01
CA GLN A 73 43.58 2.23 18.09
C GLN A 73 45.04 2.59 17.75
N MET A 74 45.27 3.37 16.68
CA MET A 74 46.61 3.87 16.33
C MET A 74 47.21 4.72 17.46
N TRP A 75 46.41 5.58 18.11
CA TRP A 75 46.87 6.37 19.26
C TRP A 75 47.17 5.51 20.47
N ALA A 76 46.33 4.54 20.78
CA ALA A 76 46.59 3.61 21.88
C ALA A 76 47.92 2.88 21.66
N GLU A 77 48.17 2.39 20.44
CA GLU A 77 49.41 1.71 20.07
C GLU A 77 50.64 2.65 20.08
N SER A 78 50.48 3.92 19.70
CA SER A 78 51.56 4.93 19.72
C SER A 78 51.86 5.46 21.13
N CYS A 79 50.84 5.56 21.98
CA CYS A 79 50.90 6.01 23.38
C CYS A 79 51.52 4.97 24.33
N THR A 80 51.69 3.71 23.90
CA THR A 80 52.46 2.70 24.67
C THR A 80 53.93 3.09 24.89
N ALA A 81 54.44 4.10 24.19
CA ALA A 81 55.68 4.77 24.53
C ALA A 81 55.40 5.89 25.56
N SER A 82 55.46 5.57 26.87
CA SER A 82 55.13 6.47 28.00
C SER A 82 55.79 7.86 27.94
N ARG A 83 56.93 7.99 27.24
CA ARG A 83 57.64 9.27 27.04
C ARG A 83 56.88 10.27 26.14
N LEU A 84 56.04 9.80 25.22
CA LEU A 84 55.25 10.66 24.34
C LEU A 84 54.11 11.36 25.11
N ILE A 85 53.46 10.67 26.05
CA ILE A 85 52.39 11.26 26.87
C ILE A 85 52.93 12.38 27.76
N LEU A 86 54.10 12.18 28.38
CA LEU A 86 54.77 13.20 29.20
C LEU A 86 55.26 14.39 28.36
N PHE A 87 55.82 14.13 27.17
CA PHE A 87 56.23 15.20 26.25
C PHE A 87 55.04 16.02 25.75
N MET A 88 53.91 15.37 25.43
CA MET A 88 52.67 16.05 25.05
C MET A 88 52.04 16.83 26.21
N ALA A 89 52.08 16.29 27.44
CA ALA A 89 51.57 16.96 28.63
C ALA A 89 52.41 18.20 29.02
N ASN A 90 53.73 18.16 28.81
CA ASN A 90 54.65 19.24 29.18
C ASN A 90 54.78 20.33 28.09
N GLN A 91 54.56 20.00 26.81
CA GLN A 91 54.67 20.98 25.70
C GLN A 91 53.34 21.65 25.31
N GLN A 92 52.18 21.09 25.68
CA GLN A 92 50.88 21.69 25.41
C GLN A 92 49.95 21.57 26.61
N GLU A 93 50.07 22.50 27.56
CA GLU A 93 49.24 22.56 28.77
C GLU A 93 47.72 22.65 28.49
N LEU A 94 47.26 22.92 27.26
CA LEU A 94 45.86 23.25 26.97
C LEU A 94 45.07 22.25 26.09
N ARG A 95 45.70 21.24 25.48
CA ARG A 95 45.00 20.35 24.49
C ARG A 95 44.93 18.87 24.86
N VAL A 96 45.80 18.40 25.76
CA VAL A 96 45.79 16.99 26.20
C VAL A 96 44.91 16.80 27.46
N GLN A 97 44.68 17.88 28.21
CA GLN A 97 43.85 17.88 29.42
C GLN A 97 42.41 17.37 29.20
N PRO A 98 41.67 17.77 28.13
CA PRO A 98 40.32 17.26 27.90
C PRO A 98 40.27 15.76 27.58
N LEU A 99 41.31 15.23 26.93
CA LEU A 99 41.42 13.80 26.59
C LEU A 99 41.71 12.96 27.84
N LEU A 100 42.63 13.41 28.71
CA LEU A 100 42.94 12.75 29.97
C LEU A 100 41.74 12.73 30.94
N LEU A 101 40.93 13.78 30.94
CA LEU A 101 39.71 13.89 31.77
C LEU A 101 38.51 13.11 31.22
N SER A 102 38.54 12.69 29.95
CA SER A 102 37.44 11.94 29.33
C SER A 102 37.38 10.47 29.78
N PHE A 103 38.47 9.92 30.34
CA PHE A 103 38.56 8.55 30.83
C PHE A 103 38.48 8.52 32.36
N ARG A 104 37.26 8.43 32.92
CA ARG A 104 37.05 8.19 34.36
C ARG A 104 37.68 6.85 34.76
N GLY A 105 38.56 6.86 35.77
CA GLY A 105 39.22 5.66 36.30
C GLY A 105 40.63 5.40 35.74
N LEU A 106 41.13 6.27 34.85
CA LEU A 106 42.51 6.20 34.35
C LEU A 106 43.54 6.36 35.47
N ASP A 107 43.26 7.24 36.44
CA ASP A 107 44.04 7.39 37.67
C ASP A 107 44.16 6.07 38.46
N SER A 108 43.04 5.33 38.58
CA SER A 108 43.02 4.04 39.28
C SER A 108 43.69 2.90 38.50
N LEU A 109 43.76 2.99 37.17
CA LEU A 109 44.48 2.04 36.31
C LEU A 109 45.98 2.32 36.29
N LEU A 110 46.36 3.60 36.26
CA LEU A 110 47.75 4.04 36.37
C LEU A 110 48.35 3.63 37.73
N ASP A 111 47.60 3.79 38.81
CA ASP A 111 48.05 3.40 40.15
C ASP A 111 48.16 1.87 40.31
N LYS A 112 47.28 1.09 39.68
CA LYS A 112 47.27 -0.39 39.81
C LYS A 112 48.25 -1.11 38.89
N ASP A 113 48.33 -0.71 37.63
CA ASP A 113 49.05 -1.48 36.61
C ASP A 113 50.50 -1.01 36.39
N TRP A 114 50.80 0.24 36.77
CA TRP A 114 52.06 0.90 36.43
C TRP A 114 52.97 1.25 37.61
N ARG A 115 52.45 1.34 38.84
CA ARG A 115 53.31 1.49 40.03
C ARG A 115 54.20 0.26 40.25
N GLY A 116 55.46 0.51 40.59
CA GLY A 116 56.47 -0.51 40.85
C GLY A 116 57.16 -1.06 39.60
N ARG A 117 56.89 -0.51 38.40
CA ARG A 117 57.56 -0.88 37.14
C ARG A 117 58.69 0.08 36.72
N GLY A 118 59.09 1.00 37.60
CA GLY A 118 60.24 1.91 37.39
C GLY A 118 59.89 3.26 36.72
N PHE A 119 58.60 3.60 36.62
CA PHE A 119 58.10 4.88 36.09
C PHE A 119 57.35 5.69 37.15
N ASP A 120 57.56 5.37 38.43
CA ASP A 120 56.80 5.92 39.55
C ASP A 120 56.73 7.47 39.60
N PRO A 121 57.83 8.24 39.40
CA PRO A 121 57.74 9.71 39.43
C PRO A 121 56.92 10.29 38.27
N ASP A 122 56.99 9.67 37.09
CA ASP A 122 56.23 10.08 35.91
C ASP A 122 54.74 9.75 36.05
N VAL A 123 54.43 8.58 36.62
CA VAL A 123 53.07 8.13 36.94
C VAL A 123 52.44 9.03 38.01
N ASP A 124 53.18 9.38 39.07
CA ASP A 124 52.71 10.26 40.13
C ASP A 124 52.44 11.68 39.61
N GLN A 125 53.30 12.20 38.71
CA GLN A 125 53.10 13.52 38.09
C GLN A 125 51.86 13.54 37.18
N LEU A 126 51.61 12.44 36.45
CA LEU A 126 50.42 12.30 35.60
C LEU A 126 49.13 12.18 36.42
N ILE A 127 49.16 11.42 37.53
CA ILE A 127 48.02 11.31 38.47
C ILE A 127 47.72 12.67 39.10
N ALA A 128 48.75 13.42 39.53
CA ALA A 128 48.58 14.75 40.10
C ALA A 128 47.95 15.74 39.10
N LEU A 129 48.36 15.69 37.83
CA LEU A 129 47.77 16.51 36.76
C LEU A 129 46.28 16.18 36.55
N ILE A 130 45.92 14.90 36.45
CA ILE A 130 44.52 14.44 36.27
C ILE A 130 43.64 14.88 37.45
N GLN A 131 44.14 14.80 38.68
CA GLN A 131 43.38 15.13 39.89
C GLN A 131 43.28 16.64 40.16
N SER A 132 44.25 17.44 39.70
CA SER A 132 44.29 18.89 39.94
C SER A 132 43.19 19.67 39.22
N ASP A 133 42.74 19.21 38.05
CA ASP A 133 41.78 19.91 37.20
C ASP A 133 40.33 19.41 37.38
N THR A 134 40.15 18.21 37.93
CA THR A 134 38.84 17.65 38.30
C THR A 134 38.13 18.50 39.37
N ARG A 135 38.88 19.30 40.15
CA ARG A 135 38.32 20.19 41.19
C ARG A 135 37.89 21.57 40.67
N LYS A 136 38.13 21.90 39.39
CA LYS A 136 37.88 23.24 38.82
C LYS A 136 36.72 23.33 37.83
N PHE A 137 36.13 22.22 37.40
CA PHE A 137 34.95 22.28 36.53
C PHE A 137 33.68 22.60 37.34
N PRO A 138 32.97 23.71 37.07
CA PRO A 138 31.74 24.04 37.80
C PRO A 138 30.70 22.94 37.55
N GLN A 139 30.11 22.41 38.62
CA GLN A 139 29.10 21.32 38.59
C GLN A 139 28.00 21.52 37.54
N SER A 140 27.66 22.77 37.23
CA SER A 140 26.69 23.15 36.19
C SER A 140 27.06 22.71 34.76
N SER A 141 28.34 22.59 34.41
CA SER A 141 28.75 22.09 33.09
C SER A 141 28.52 20.57 32.97
N THR A 142 28.73 19.83 34.06
CA THR A 142 28.55 18.38 34.08
C THR A 142 27.08 17.97 33.98
N GLU A 143 26.18 18.76 34.57
CA GLU A 143 24.74 18.56 34.45
C GLU A 143 24.23 18.88 33.05
N ARG A 144 24.74 19.96 32.43
CA ARG A 144 24.42 20.31 31.04
C ARG A 144 24.89 19.23 30.07
N VAL A 145 26.10 18.69 30.26
CA VAL A 145 26.61 17.58 29.44
C VAL A 145 25.77 16.32 29.68
N ARG A 146 25.43 15.99 30.92
CA ARG A 146 24.55 14.84 31.24
C ARG A 146 23.17 15.00 30.59
N ALA A 147 22.57 16.18 30.67
CA ALA A 147 21.29 16.48 30.04
C ALA A 147 21.38 16.38 28.50
N ALA A 148 22.45 16.92 27.90
CA ALA A 148 22.70 16.79 26.47
C ALA A 148 22.83 15.32 26.04
N CYS A 149 23.57 14.50 26.79
CA CYS A 149 23.68 13.06 26.52
C CYS A 149 22.34 12.35 26.62
N LEU A 150 21.49 12.68 27.60
CA LEU A 150 20.15 12.10 27.73
C LEU A 150 19.25 12.50 26.56
N ILE A 151 19.25 13.77 26.16
CA ILE A 151 18.49 14.27 25.01
C ILE A 151 18.97 13.59 23.72
N GLN A 152 20.28 13.50 23.52
CA GLN A 152 20.88 12.85 22.36
C GLN A 152 20.57 11.35 22.32
N ALA A 153 20.65 10.64 23.44
CA ALA A 153 20.30 9.22 23.53
C ALA A 153 18.80 9.00 23.27
N ALA A 154 17.93 9.84 23.84
CA ALA A 154 16.50 9.82 23.59
C ALA A 154 16.18 10.04 22.10
N TRP A 155 16.81 11.04 21.47
CA TRP A 155 16.66 11.34 20.05
C TRP A 155 17.16 10.22 19.15
N LYS A 156 18.39 9.73 19.38
CA LYS A 156 18.97 8.60 18.63
C LYS A 156 18.07 7.37 18.72
N SER A 157 17.56 7.06 19.92
CA SER A 157 16.67 5.92 20.11
C SER A 157 15.31 6.11 19.42
N TYR A 158 14.75 7.32 19.41
CA TYR A 158 13.53 7.65 18.64
C TYR A 158 13.76 7.45 17.14
N GLN A 159 14.89 7.93 16.61
CA GLN A 159 15.24 7.80 15.19
C GLN A 159 15.38 6.32 14.78
N THR A 160 16.03 5.50 15.60
CA THR A 160 16.15 4.05 15.38
C THR A 160 14.78 3.37 15.39
N ARG A 161 13.93 3.66 16.39
CA ARG A 161 12.57 3.11 16.46
C ARG A 161 11.73 3.54 15.25
N ARG A 162 11.87 4.77 14.78
CA ARG A 162 11.15 5.27 13.59
C ARG A 162 11.60 4.56 12.32
N ARG A 163 12.91 4.35 12.13
CA ARG A 163 13.46 3.56 11.01
C ARG A 163 12.99 2.11 11.05
N ALA A 164 13.07 1.45 12.22
CA ALA A 164 12.61 0.07 12.39
C ALA A 164 11.10 -0.07 12.09
N LYS A 165 10.26 0.85 12.57
CA LYS A 165 8.82 0.88 12.24
C LYS A 165 8.56 1.13 10.76
N SER A 166 9.34 1.99 10.10
CA SER A 166 9.22 2.24 8.67
C SER A 166 9.53 0.98 7.85
N LEU A 167 10.61 0.26 8.21
CA LEU A 167 10.99 -1.00 7.57
C LEU A 167 9.95 -2.10 7.82
N SER A 168 9.48 -2.27 9.06
CA SER A 168 8.46 -3.28 9.36
C SER A 168 7.14 -3.02 8.62
N ARG A 169 6.73 -1.74 8.49
CA ARG A 169 5.58 -1.34 7.66
C ARG A 169 5.79 -1.64 6.18
N ALA A 170 6.97 -1.37 5.63
CA ALA A 170 7.29 -1.68 4.24
C ALA A 170 7.23 -3.20 3.97
N VAL A 171 7.83 -4.00 4.85
CA VAL A 171 7.80 -5.48 4.77
C VAL A 171 6.37 -6.00 4.89
N SER A 172 5.60 -5.50 5.85
CA SER A 172 4.20 -5.91 6.05
C SER A 172 3.33 -5.57 4.84
N THR A 173 3.56 -4.42 4.22
CA THR A 173 2.88 -4.01 2.98
C THR A 173 3.24 -4.91 1.81
N LEU A 174 4.53 -5.26 1.67
CA LEU A 174 4.99 -6.17 0.63
C LEU A 174 4.41 -7.57 0.80
N GLN A 175 4.43 -8.11 2.03
CA GLN A 175 3.85 -9.41 2.35
C GLN A 175 2.34 -9.44 2.08
N ARG A 176 1.60 -8.39 2.47
CA ARG A 176 0.17 -8.28 2.18
C ARG A 176 -0.10 -8.25 0.68
N ARG A 177 0.67 -7.46 -0.10
CA ARG A 177 0.56 -7.40 -1.56
C ARG A 177 0.88 -8.75 -2.21
N TYR A 178 1.93 -9.44 -1.75
CA TYR A 178 2.29 -10.77 -2.25
C TYR A 178 1.18 -11.79 -1.97
N ARG A 179 0.65 -11.83 -0.75
CA ARG A 179 -0.47 -12.72 -0.39
C ARG A 179 -1.71 -12.43 -1.23
N ALA A 180 -2.09 -11.16 -1.36
CA ALA A 180 -3.23 -10.76 -2.19
C ALA A 180 -3.04 -11.14 -3.65
N ARG A 181 -1.84 -10.93 -4.22
CA ARG A 181 -1.50 -11.37 -5.58
C ARG A 181 -1.62 -12.88 -5.72
N ARG A 182 -1.15 -13.65 -4.74
CA ARG A 182 -1.21 -15.12 -4.76
C ARG A 182 -2.64 -15.65 -4.59
N THR A 183 -3.51 -14.94 -3.88
CA THR A 183 -4.94 -15.28 -3.80
C THR A 183 -5.64 -15.00 -5.13
N ARG A 184 -5.42 -13.82 -5.73
CA ARG A 184 -6.00 -13.47 -7.05
C ARG A 184 -5.60 -14.45 -8.14
N GLN A 185 -4.33 -14.87 -8.15
CA GLN A 185 -3.85 -15.83 -9.14
C GLN A 185 -4.55 -17.19 -9.01
N ARG A 186 -4.76 -17.66 -7.76
CA ARG A 186 -5.53 -18.89 -7.53
C ARG A 186 -6.99 -18.76 -7.94
N GLN A 187 -7.63 -17.63 -7.63
CA GLN A 187 -9.00 -17.35 -8.05
C GLN A 187 -9.10 -17.34 -9.58
N GLN A 188 -8.16 -16.71 -10.29
CA GLN A 188 -8.14 -16.73 -11.76
C GLN A 188 -7.95 -18.14 -12.32
N GLU A 189 -7.08 -18.96 -11.72
CA GLU A 189 -6.92 -20.36 -12.13
C GLU A 189 -8.19 -21.18 -11.89
N GLU A 190 -8.88 -20.96 -10.77
CA GLU A 190 -10.17 -21.60 -10.46
C GLU A 190 -11.27 -21.13 -11.42
N GLU A 191 -11.38 -19.82 -11.67
CA GLU A 191 -12.30 -19.23 -12.65
C GLU A 191 -12.07 -19.81 -14.04
N GLN A 192 -10.81 -19.92 -14.48
CA GLN A 192 -10.47 -20.55 -15.75
C GLN A 192 -10.90 -22.02 -15.81
N ARG A 193 -10.64 -22.80 -14.75
CA ARG A 193 -11.10 -24.20 -14.68
C ARG A 193 -12.62 -24.30 -14.70
N TRP A 194 -13.31 -23.44 -13.96
CA TRP A 194 -14.77 -23.39 -13.96
C TRP A 194 -15.32 -23.00 -15.33
N GLU A 195 -14.70 -22.03 -16.02
CA GLU A 195 -15.07 -21.67 -17.39
C GLU A 195 -14.84 -22.83 -18.37
N GLU A 196 -13.70 -23.52 -18.26
CA GLU A 196 -13.38 -24.69 -19.10
C GLU A 196 -14.37 -25.83 -18.87
N GLU A 197 -14.70 -26.10 -17.62
CA GLU A 197 -15.71 -27.10 -17.26
C GLU A 197 -17.09 -26.70 -17.78
N LEU A 198 -17.48 -25.43 -17.65
CA LEU A 198 -18.74 -24.94 -18.20
C LEU A 198 -18.77 -25.07 -19.73
N LYS A 199 -17.69 -24.69 -20.42
CA LYS A 199 -17.54 -24.85 -21.88
C LYS A 199 -17.64 -26.33 -22.26
N TYR A 200 -17.01 -27.23 -21.50
CA TYR A 200 -17.10 -28.67 -21.69
C TYR A 200 -18.53 -29.19 -21.52
N GLN A 201 -19.21 -28.83 -20.44
CA GLN A 201 -20.58 -29.22 -20.15
C GLN A 201 -21.55 -28.72 -21.22
N VAL A 202 -21.40 -27.46 -21.67
CA VAL A 202 -22.20 -26.88 -22.76
C VAL A 202 -21.96 -27.62 -24.06
N ARG A 203 -20.70 -27.88 -24.44
CA ARG A 203 -20.37 -28.65 -25.65
C ARG A 203 -20.96 -30.05 -25.60
N ARG A 204 -20.86 -30.73 -24.45
CA ARG A 204 -21.42 -32.07 -24.23
C ARG A 204 -22.94 -32.06 -24.31
N PHE A 205 -23.60 -31.07 -23.70
CA PHE A 205 -25.05 -30.88 -23.78
C PHE A 205 -25.49 -30.63 -25.23
N LEU A 206 -24.81 -29.73 -25.94
CA LEU A 206 -25.08 -29.45 -27.36
C LEU A 206 -24.83 -30.67 -28.24
N GLN A 207 -23.78 -31.46 -27.97
CA GLN A 207 -23.51 -32.70 -28.68
C GLN A 207 -24.59 -33.75 -28.42
N ARG A 208 -25.06 -33.90 -27.18
CA ARG A 208 -26.21 -34.76 -26.84
C ARG A 208 -27.48 -34.29 -27.53
N ARG A 209 -27.78 -32.98 -27.52
CA ARG A 209 -28.93 -32.43 -28.26
C ARG A 209 -28.78 -32.67 -29.75
N ARG A 210 -27.60 -32.43 -30.33
CA ARG A 210 -27.33 -32.69 -31.75
C ARG A 210 -27.43 -34.17 -32.09
N ALA A 211 -27.05 -35.09 -31.20
CA ALA A 211 -27.20 -36.53 -31.43
C ALA A 211 -28.65 -37.00 -31.27
N ALA A 212 -29.42 -36.39 -30.36
CA ALA A 212 -30.85 -36.64 -30.20
C ALA A 212 -31.71 -35.99 -31.31
N LEU A 213 -31.26 -34.85 -31.84
CA LEU A 213 -31.86 -34.14 -32.97
C LEU A 213 -31.31 -34.62 -34.32
N ALA A 214 -30.15 -35.28 -34.33
CA ALA A 214 -29.64 -35.98 -35.50
C ALA A 214 -30.66 -37.07 -35.78
N PRO A 215 -31.31 -37.04 -36.94
CA PRO A 215 -32.17 -38.14 -37.33
C PRO A 215 -31.31 -39.41 -37.31
N PRO A 216 -31.84 -40.59 -36.90
CA PRO A 216 -31.19 -41.84 -37.25
C PRO A 216 -30.90 -41.75 -38.75
N THR A 217 -29.70 -42.16 -39.18
CA THR A 217 -29.30 -42.12 -40.59
C THR A 217 -30.35 -42.91 -41.38
N SER A 218 -31.33 -42.19 -41.87
CA SER A 218 -32.57 -42.66 -42.47
C SER A 218 -32.78 -41.66 -43.57
N SER A 219 -32.50 -42.15 -44.77
CA SER A 219 -32.89 -41.62 -46.05
C SER A 219 -34.15 -40.77 -45.97
N PHE A 220 -34.03 -39.50 -46.40
CA PHE A 220 -35.10 -38.65 -46.91
C PHE A 220 -36.46 -38.72 -46.21
N TRP A 221 -36.75 -37.70 -45.39
CA TRP A 221 -38.08 -37.37 -44.86
C TRP A 221 -39.10 -36.91 -45.92
N ILE A 222 -38.77 -37.01 -47.20
CA ILE A 222 -39.66 -36.70 -48.33
C ILE A 222 -40.22 -38.03 -48.83
N GLY A 223 -41.43 -38.38 -48.36
CA GLY A 223 -42.21 -39.48 -48.93
C GLY A 223 -42.66 -40.61 -48.00
N GLN A 224 -42.96 -40.37 -46.72
CA GLN A 224 -43.64 -41.40 -45.90
C GLN A 224 -45.16 -41.32 -46.09
N GLN A 225 -45.76 -42.39 -46.62
CA GLN A 225 -47.21 -42.59 -46.61
C GLN A 225 -47.70 -42.63 -45.16
N GLY A 226 -48.55 -41.66 -44.77
CA GLY A 226 -49.17 -41.63 -43.43
C GLY A 226 -49.03 -40.31 -42.66
N LEU A 227 -48.36 -39.29 -43.20
CA LEU A 227 -48.36 -37.92 -42.65
C LEU A 227 -49.37 -37.00 -43.37
N THR A 228 -50.41 -37.58 -43.98
CA THR A 228 -51.51 -36.83 -44.59
C THR A 228 -52.42 -36.25 -43.50
N GLU A 229 -53.02 -35.09 -43.72
CA GLU A 229 -53.96 -34.48 -42.77
C GLU A 229 -55.13 -35.42 -42.43
N SER A 230 -55.52 -36.28 -43.37
CA SER A 230 -56.49 -37.35 -43.15
C SER A 230 -56.02 -38.41 -42.16
N ARG A 231 -54.74 -38.79 -42.18
CA ARG A 231 -54.16 -39.74 -41.21
C ARG A 231 -53.96 -39.10 -39.84
N ARG A 232 -53.65 -37.80 -39.80
CA ARG A 232 -53.65 -37.02 -38.54
C ARG A 232 -55.03 -37.01 -37.89
N ALA A 233 -56.08 -36.76 -38.67
CA ALA A 233 -57.46 -36.78 -38.19
C ALA A 233 -57.88 -38.18 -37.71
N GLU A 234 -57.52 -39.24 -38.44
CA GLU A 234 -57.79 -40.62 -38.03
C GLU A 234 -57.07 -40.99 -36.72
N LEU A 235 -55.79 -40.60 -36.57
CA LEU A 235 -55.06 -40.84 -35.32
C LEU A 235 -55.64 -40.03 -34.15
N ARG A 236 -56.09 -38.79 -34.39
CA ARG A 236 -56.81 -38.00 -33.37
C ARG A 236 -58.09 -38.71 -32.94
N ARG A 237 -58.88 -39.22 -33.89
CA ARG A 237 -60.09 -39.99 -33.62
C ARG A 237 -59.80 -41.22 -32.75
N GLN A 238 -58.74 -41.97 -33.08
CA GLN A 238 -58.32 -43.15 -32.31
C GLN A 238 -57.88 -42.79 -30.89
N VAL A 239 -57.19 -41.67 -30.71
CA VAL A 239 -56.80 -41.18 -29.38
C VAL A 239 -58.03 -40.74 -28.58
N GLU A 240 -58.96 -40.02 -29.20
CA GLU A 240 -60.22 -39.61 -28.56
C GLU A 240 -61.08 -40.81 -28.14
N GLU A 241 -61.18 -41.82 -29.00
CA GLU A 241 -61.89 -43.07 -28.71
C GLU A 241 -61.21 -43.85 -27.57
N HIS A 242 -59.87 -43.93 -27.56
CA HIS A 242 -59.13 -44.55 -26.47
C HIS A 242 -59.27 -43.80 -25.14
N VAL A 243 -59.25 -42.46 -25.17
CA VAL A 243 -59.47 -41.61 -23.99
C VAL A 243 -60.91 -41.73 -23.48
N ALA A 244 -61.89 -41.85 -24.38
CA ALA A 244 -63.29 -42.08 -24.00
C ALA A 244 -63.47 -43.45 -23.32
N GLN A 245 -62.75 -44.48 -23.78
CA GLN A 245 -62.72 -45.81 -23.17
C GLN A 245 -61.92 -45.87 -21.86
N HIS A 246 -60.98 -44.93 -21.64
CA HIS A 246 -60.13 -44.85 -20.45
C HIS A 246 -60.21 -43.47 -19.77
N PRO A 247 -61.35 -43.12 -19.15
CA PRO A 247 -61.49 -41.86 -18.42
C PRO A 247 -60.47 -41.77 -17.28
N SER A 248 -59.72 -40.68 -17.21
CA SER A 248 -58.75 -40.47 -16.14
C SER A 248 -59.46 -40.32 -14.79
N THR A 249 -59.21 -41.23 -13.85
CA THR A 249 -59.82 -41.24 -12.51
C THR A 249 -59.39 -40.06 -11.62
N ARG A 250 -58.25 -39.42 -11.94
CA ARG A 250 -57.62 -38.41 -11.10
C ARG A 250 -58.11 -36.98 -11.31
N VAL A 251 -58.62 -36.65 -12.51
CA VAL A 251 -58.91 -35.26 -12.89
C VAL A 251 -60.08 -35.25 -13.88
N SER A 252 -61.15 -34.53 -13.55
CA SER A 252 -62.33 -34.40 -14.42
C SER A 252 -61.98 -33.59 -15.69
N ARG A 253 -62.77 -33.74 -16.76
CA ARG A 253 -62.55 -32.96 -18.00
C ARG A 253 -62.59 -31.46 -17.75
N GLN A 254 -63.53 -30.99 -16.93
CA GLN A 254 -63.66 -29.58 -16.57
C GLN A 254 -62.45 -29.08 -15.78
N GLU A 255 -61.89 -29.91 -14.89
CA GLU A 255 -60.67 -29.59 -14.16
C GLU A 255 -59.44 -29.49 -15.09
N ARG A 256 -59.36 -30.33 -16.13
CA ARG A 256 -58.31 -30.24 -17.14
C ARG A 256 -58.42 -28.97 -17.98
N GLU A 257 -59.65 -28.59 -18.35
CA GLU A 257 -59.92 -27.34 -19.08
C GLU A 257 -59.53 -26.13 -18.22
N ARG A 258 -59.91 -26.11 -16.93
CA ARG A 258 -59.48 -25.07 -15.97
C ARG A 258 -57.97 -24.98 -15.80
N LEU A 259 -57.29 -26.11 -15.59
CA LEU A 259 -55.83 -26.14 -15.47
C LEU A 259 -55.15 -25.67 -16.77
N HIS A 260 -55.73 -25.98 -17.93
CA HIS A 260 -55.22 -25.50 -19.21
C HIS A 260 -55.34 -23.99 -19.34
N GLU A 261 -56.49 -23.43 -18.98
CA GLU A 261 -56.72 -21.98 -18.94
C GLU A 261 -55.77 -21.29 -17.94
N GLU A 262 -55.58 -21.85 -16.76
CA GLU A 262 -54.66 -21.34 -15.74
C GLU A 262 -53.21 -21.32 -16.24
N VAL A 263 -52.74 -22.41 -16.86
CA VAL A 263 -51.40 -22.47 -17.45
C VAL A 263 -51.23 -21.47 -18.60
N GLN A 264 -52.26 -21.28 -19.43
CA GLN A 264 -52.23 -20.27 -20.50
C GLN A 264 -52.12 -18.85 -19.92
N LEU A 265 -52.84 -18.55 -18.84
CA LEU A 265 -52.76 -17.26 -18.16
C LEU A 265 -51.38 -17.03 -17.53
N LEU A 266 -50.83 -18.01 -16.83
CA LEU A 266 -49.49 -17.95 -16.26
C LEU A 266 -48.41 -17.76 -17.34
N LEU A 267 -48.56 -18.42 -18.48
CA LEU A 267 -47.66 -18.24 -19.62
C LEU A 267 -47.72 -16.81 -20.17
N LEU A 268 -48.91 -16.24 -20.30
CA LEU A 268 -49.09 -14.85 -20.74
C LEU A 268 -48.44 -13.87 -19.76
N GLU A 269 -48.63 -14.09 -18.45
CA GLU A 269 -48.01 -13.27 -17.41
C GLU A 269 -46.47 -13.34 -17.48
N GLU A 270 -45.89 -14.53 -17.62
CA GLU A 270 -44.43 -14.69 -17.73
C GLU A 270 -43.86 -14.09 -19.01
N LEU A 271 -44.58 -14.18 -20.12
CA LEU A 271 -44.20 -13.53 -21.38
C LEU A 271 -44.22 -12.00 -21.25
N GLN A 272 -45.22 -11.43 -20.56
CA GLN A 272 -45.31 -10.00 -20.27
C GLN A 272 -44.19 -9.54 -19.33
N ARG A 273 -43.94 -10.28 -18.24
CA ARG A 273 -42.82 -10.06 -17.32
C ARG A 273 -41.47 -10.13 -18.04
N GLY A 274 -41.29 -11.08 -18.96
CA GLY A 274 -40.09 -11.16 -19.80
C GLY A 274 -39.90 -9.92 -20.68
N GLY A 275 -40.99 -9.34 -21.18
CA GLY A 275 -40.96 -8.07 -21.90
C GLY A 275 -40.56 -6.89 -21.02
N GLN A 276 -41.10 -6.80 -19.81
CA GLN A 276 -40.75 -5.76 -18.83
C GLN A 276 -39.28 -5.86 -18.40
N ARG A 277 -38.82 -7.06 -18.02
CA ARG A 277 -37.42 -7.33 -17.66
C ARG A 277 -36.45 -6.88 -18.74
N ARG A 278 -36.70 -7.21 -20.02
CA ARG A 278 -35.86 -6.75 -21.15
C ARG A 278 -35.84 -5.23 -21.31
N ARG A 279 -36.97 -4.54 -21.07
CA ARG A 279 -37.02 -3.07 -21.12
C ARG A 279 -36.26 -2.44 -19.96
N GLU A 280 -36.34 -3.02 -18.77
CA GLU A 280 -35.58 -2.60 -17.60
C GLU A 280 -34.08 -2.81 -17.82
N GLU A 281 -33.67 -3.98 -18.31
CA GLU A 281 -32.29 -4.27 -18.71
C GLU A 281 -31.79 -3.24 -19.73
N GLN A 282 -32.55 -2.96 -20.80
CA GLN A 282 -32.21 -1.94 -21.78
C GLN A 282 -32.09 -0.53 -21.17
N ARG A 283 -32.97 -0.17 -20.23
CA ARG A 283 -32.89 1.11 -19.51
C ARG A 283 -31.64 1.19 -18.65
N VAL A 284 -31.32 0.13 -17.91
CA VAL A 284 -30.11 0.04 -17.08
C VAL A 284 -28.86 0.11 -17.95
N GLU A 285 -28.82 -0.63 -19.06
CA GLU A 285 -27.71 -0.57 -20.02
C GLU A 285 -27.52 0.82 -20.60
N ALA A 286 -28.61 1.51 -20.97
CA ALA A 286 -28.55 2.88 -21.46
C ALA A 286 -28.01 3.87 -20.39
N LEU A 287 -28.44 3.71 -19.13
CA LEU A 287 -27.92 4.50 -18.01
C LEU A 287 -26.44 4.21 -17.73
N LEU A 288 -26.03 2.95 -17.77
CA LEU A 288 -24.64 2.54 -17.62
C LEU A 288 -23.77 3.09 -18.75
N ALA A 289 -24.25 3.03 -20.00
CA ALA A 289 -23.56 3.64 -21.13
C ALA A 289 -23.43 5.15 -20.95
N HIS A 290 -24.50 5.83 -20.56
CA HIS A 290 -24.50 7.28 -20.32
C HIS A 290 -23.51 7.69 -19.22
N THR A 291 -23.53 6.99 -18.08
CA THR A 291 -22.59 7.25 -16.98
C THR A 291 -21.14 6.97 -17.38
N HIS A 292 -20.89 5.93 -18.19
CA HIS A 292 -19.57 5.66 -18.74
C HIS A 292 -19.07 6.83 -19.60
N THR A 293 -19.89 7.32 -20.54
CA THR A 293 -19.56 8.47 -21.39
C THR A 293 -19.26 9.73 -20.56
N GLN A 294 -20.05 9.98 -19.51
CA GLN A 294 -19.80 11.13 -18.61
C GLN A 294 -18.48 10.99 -17.83
N LEU A 295 -18.14 9.77 -17.39
CA LEU A 295 -16.86 9.52 -16.72
C LEU A 295 -15.66 9.70 -17.66
N GLU A 296 -15.81 9.32 -18.93
CA GLU A 296 -14.77 9.55 -19.94
C GLU A 296 -14.59 11.05 -20.22
N LEU A 297 -15.69 11.81 -20.36
CA LEU A 297 -15.63 13.27 -20.48
C LEU A 297 -14.89 13.92 -19.31
N LEU A 298 -15.13 13.44 -18.07
CA LEU A 298 -14.43 13.95 -16.89
C LEU A 298 -12.97 13.53 -16.83
N ARG A 299 -12.65 12.30 -17.27
CA ARG A 299 -11.27 11.80 -17.35
C ARG A 299 -10.45 12.62 -18.33
N ASP A 300 -11.05 12.99 -19.45
CA ASP A 300 -10.39 13.66 -20.57
C ASP A 300 -10.60 15.19 -20.51
N ALA A 301 -10.98 15.71 -19.33
CA ALA A 301 -11.27 17.13 -19.14
C ALA A 301 -10.02 18.02 -19.33
N PRO A 302 -10.11 19.07 -20.18
CA PRO A 302 -8.99 19.96 -20.42
C PRO A 302 -8.63 20.78 -19.18
N PRO A 303 -7.35 21.15 -19.01
CA PRO A 303 -6.94 22.00 -17.90
C PRO A 303 -7.59 23.39 -18.02
N LEU A 304 -7.94 24.00 -16.88
CA LEU A 304 -8.68 25.27 -16.80
C LEU A 304 -8.04 26.44 -17.58
N SER A 305 -6.76 26.33 -17.94
CA SER A 305 -6.03 27.32 -18.74
C SER A 305 -6.36 27.28 -20.25
N ILE A 306 -6.94 26.19 -20.76
CA ILE A 306 -7.17 25.96 -22.21
C ILE A 306 -8.67 25.79 -22.53
N VAL A 307 -9.54 25.74 -21.51
CA VAL A 307 -10.98 25.50 -21.66
C VAL A 307 -11.63 26.50 -22.61
N THR A 308 -12.33 25.98 -23.63
CA THR A 308 -13.14 26.75 -24.56
C THR A 308 -14.61 26.75 -24.17
N THR A 309 -15.42 27.67 -24.70
CA THR A 309 -16.87 27.73 -24.40
C THR A 309 -17.60 26.46 -24.84
N THR A 310 -17.14 25.82 -25.92
CA THR A 310 -17.66 24.54 -26.41
C THR A 310 -17.37 23.39 -25.46
N ASP A 311 -16.23 23.41 -24.77
CA ASP A 311 -15.91 22.40 -23.75
C ASP A 311 -16.85 22.55 -22.55
N VAL A 312 -17.11 23.79 -22.12
CA VAL A 312 -18.04 24.07 -21.00
C VAL A 312 -19.44 23.53 -21.30
N ASP A 313 -19.94 23.76 -22.51
CA ASP A 313 -21.26 23.27 -22.92
C ASP A 313 -21.35 21.74 -22.95
N SER A 314 -20.24 21.04 -23.22
CA SER A 314 -20.19 19.57 -23.20
C SER A 314 -20.34 18.96 -21.80
N PHE A 315 -20.01 19.71 -20.73
CA PHE A 315 -20.17 19.28 -19.34
C PHE A 315 -21.54 19.62 -18.75
N LEU A 316 -22.38 20.36 -19.46
CA LEU A 316 -23.73 20.68 -19.01
C LEU A 316 -24.68 19.51 -19.30
N SER A 317 -25.62 19.27 -18.37
CA SER A 317 -26.71 18.33 -18.61
C SER A 317 -27.60 18.83 -19.77
N PRO A 318 -27.99 17.95 -20.72
CA PRO A 318 -28.97 18.30 -21.76
C PRO A 318 -30.34 18.73 -21.20
N SER A 319 -30.65 18.34 -19.96
CA SER A 319 -31.86 18.77 -19.25
C SER A 319 -31.66 20.14 -18.61
N GLY A 320 -32.35 21.15 -19.14
CA GLY A 320 -32.26 22.53 -18.66
C GLY A 320 -32.65 22.69 -17.18
N LEU A 321 -33.61 21.90 -16.67
CA LEU A 321 -33.99 21.92 -15.26
C LEU A 321 -32.87 21.41 -14.35
N VAL A 322 -32.19 20.34 -14.75
CA VAL A 322 -31.06 19.77 -14.01
C VAL A 322 -29.87 20.72 -14.04
N ALA A 323 -29.59 21.33 -15.20
CA ALA A 323 -28.54 22.32 -15.35
C ALA A 323 -28.80 23.59 -14.50
N ALA A 324 -30.03 24.09 -14.48
CA ALA A 324 -30.42 25.23 -13.65
C ALA A 324 -30.25 24.92 -12.14
N ARG A 325 -30.75 23.77 -11.69
CA ARG A 325 -30.62 23.35 -10.29
C ARG A 325 -29.17 23.13 -9.86
N ALA A 326 -28.33 22.60 -10.76
CA ALA A 326 -26.89 22.46 -10.51
C ALA A 326 -26.19 23.82 -10.39
N ARG A 327 -26.58 24.81 -11.20
CA ARG A 327 -26.07 26.19 -11.09
C ARG A 327 -26.50 26.83 -9.77
N ASP A 328 -27.76 26.68 -9.39
CA ASP A 328 -28.28 27.26 -8.14
C ASP A 328 -27.61 26.64 -6.91
N SER A 329 -27.38 25.33 -6.90
CA SER A 329 -26.67 24.67 -5.80
C SER A 329 -25.20 25.08 -5.71
N HIS A 330 -24.52 25.23 -6.86
CA HIS A 330 -23.14 25.74 -6.90
C HIS A 330 -23.06 27.19 -6.41
N ASN A 331 -23.98 28.04 -6.86
CA ASN A 331 -24.09 29.42 -6.40
C ASN A 331 -24.34 29.48 -4.89
N ALA A 332 -25.24 28.65 -4.35
CA ALA A 332 -25.48 28.56 -2.92
C ALA A 332 -24.22 28.13 -2.14
N ALA A 333 -23.46 27.15 -2.64
CA ALA A 333 -22.20 26.72 -2.04
C ALA A 333 -21.13 27.82 -2.06
N LEU A 334 -21.02 28.58 -3.15
CA LEU A 334 -20.13 29.74 -3.24
C LEU A 334 -20.53 30.83 -2.25
N GLN A 335 -21.82 31.12 -2.11
CA GLN A 335 -22.30 32.09 -1.13
C GLN A 335 -22.02 31.62 0.31
N ALA A 336 -22.23 30.34 0.61
CA ALA A 336 -21.90 29.76 1.91
C ALA A 336 -20.42 29.88 2.27
N SER A 337 -19.52 29.68 1.29
CA SER A 337 -18.07 29.81 1.46
C SER A 337 -17.60 31.24 1.76
N ARG A 338 -18.41 32.26 1.41
CA ARG A 338 -18.14 33.67 1.67
C ARG A 338 -18.61 34.13 3.05
N LEU A 339 -19.39 33.30 3.75
CA LEU A 339 -19.90 33.64 5.07
C LEU A 339 -18.82 33.40 6.14
N PRO A 340 -18.77 34.22 7.20
CA PRO A 340 -17.90 33.99 8.34
C PRO A 340 -18.18 32.62 8.98
N TRP A 341 -17.14 31.98 9.52
CA TRP A 341 -17.19 30.61 10.07
C TRP A 341 -18.28 30.39 11.12
N TRP A 342 -18.72 31.43 11.84
CA TRP A 342 -19.81 31.35 12.81
C TRP A 342 -21.21 31.26 12.18
N ARG A 343 -21.42 31.82 10.97
CA ARG A 343 -22.69 31.63 10.21
C ARG A 343 -22.74 30.29 9.48
N LEU A 344 -21.59 29.63 9.30
CA LEU A 344 -21.57 28.25 8.82
C LEU A 344 -22.20 27.28 9.83
N GLN A 345 -22.22 27.57 11.14
CA GLN A 345 -22.85 26.69 12.13
C GLN A 345 -24.38 26.78 12.11
N GLU A 346 -24.95 27.95 11.84
CA GLU A 346 -26.41 28.12 11.67
C GLU A 346 -26.92 27.47 10.37
N THR A 347 -26.07 27.38 9.34
CA THR A 347 -26.39 26.73 8.05
C THR A 347 -25.96 25.26 7.98
N ALA A 348 -24.99 24.82 8.78
CA ALA A 348 -24.55 23.41 8.88
C ALA A 348 -25.59 22.51 9.57
N GLY A 349 -26.58 23.08 10.27
CA GLY A 349 -27.77 22.34 10.69
C GLY A 349 -28.61 21.81 9.51
N GLY A 350 -28.36 22.29 8.28
CA GLY A 350 -29.09 21.89 7.06
C GLY A 350 -28.22 21.31 5.93
N VAL A 351 -26.89 21.28 6.05
CA VAL A 351 -26.01 20.83 4.96
C VAL A 351 -25.13 19.68 5.43
N HIS A 352 -25.71 18.47 5.39
CA HIS A 352 -25.10 17.14 5.16
C HIS A 352 -25.89 15.96 5.76
N THR A 353 -27.19 16.11 5.93
CA THR A 353 -28.06 14.93 5.94
C THR A 353 -29.18 15.24 4.97
N PHE A 354 -29.36 14.39 3.96
CA PHE A 354 -30.54 14.41 3.10
C PHE A 354 -31.76 14.61 4.00
N SER A 355 -32.45 15.75 3.89
CA SER A 355 -33.70 15.96 4.63
C SER A 355 -34.63 14.81 4.26
N PRO A 356 -35.31 14.15 5.22
CA PRO A 356 -36.23 13.04 4.94
C PRO A 356 -37.30 13.41 3.91
N ALA A 357 -37.69 14.68 3.86
CA ALA A 357 -38.63 15.21 2.87
C ALA A 357 -38.05 15.19 1.43
N HIS A 358 -36.75 15.46 1.26
CA HIS A 358 -36.08 15.45 -0.05
C HIS A 358 -35.88 14.04 -0.61
N LEU A 359 -35.75 13.02 0.26
CA LEU A 359 -35.71 11.63 -0.18
C LEU A 359 -37.09 11.16 -0.63
N GLN A 360 -38.14 11.57 0.08
CA GLN A 360 -39.51 11.20 -0.24
C GLN A 360 -40.02 11.80 -1.57
N GLU A 361 -39.58 13.03 -1.90
CA GLU A 361 -39.85 13.64 -3.22
C GLU A 361 -39.04 12.99 -4.36
N LEU A 362 -37.77 12.61 -4.12
CA LEU A 362 -36.97 11.87 -5.10
C LEU A 362 -37.50 10.45 -5.33
N GLU A 363 -37.97 9.77 -4.28
CA GLU A 363 -38.57 8.43 -4.37
C GLU A 363 -39.91 8.44 -5.11
N ALA A 364 -40.68 9.53 -4.96
CA ALA A 364 -41.92 9.76 -5.70
C ALA A 364 -41.68 10.02 -7.19
N GLU A 365 -40.60 10.74 -7.56
CA GLU A 365 -40.25 11.00 -8.97
C GLU A 365 -39.51 9.85 -9.66
N LEU A 366 -38.75 9.04 -8.91
CA LEU A 366 -37.98 7.89 -9.45
C LEU A 366 -38.71 6.54 -9.40
N GLY A 367 -39.98 6.53 -9.00
CA GLY A 367 -40.85 5.36 -9.11
C GLY A 367 -40.42 4.17 -8.24
N GLY A 368 -40.22 4.40 -6.94
CA GLY A 368 -40.28 3.31 -5.93
C GLY A 368 -39.26 2.18 -6.07
N LEU A 369 -38.04 2.46 -6.56
CA LEU A 369 -36.96 1.47 -6.76
C LEU A 369 -35.95 1.39 -5.61
N PHE A 370 -36.40 1.47 -4.35
CA PHE A 370 -35.57 1.10 -3.20
C PHE A 370 -36.14 -0.14 -2.49
N VAL A 371 -35.78 -1.32 -2.98
CA VAL A 371 -35.93 -2.60 -2.25
C VAL A 371 -34.62 -2.86 -1.51
N GLY A 372 -34.38 -2.10 -0.44
CA GLY A 372 -33.31 -2.35 0.52
C GLY A 372 -33.92 -2.86 1.82
N GLY A 373 -34.05 -4.18 1.94
CA GLY A 373 -34.61 -4.83 3.12
C GLY A 373 -33.81 -4.51 4.39
N TRP A 374 -34.42 -3.77 5.31
CA TRP A 374 -34.01 -3.78 6.70
C TRP A 374 -34.56 -5.06 7.32
N GLY A 375 -33.72 -6.08 7.43
CA GLY A 375 -34.04 -7.30 8.16
C GLY A 375 -34.38 -6.94 9.60
N ARG A 376 -35.67 -6.98 9.94
CA ARG A 376 -36.12 -7.16 11.32
C ARG A 376 -35.56 -8.50 11.78
N SER A 377 -34.62 -8.43 12.73
CA SER A 377 -34.30 -9.58 13.55
C SER A 377 -35.45 -9.75 14.54
N GLU A 378 -36.34 -10.69 14.23
CA GLU A 378 -37.15 -11.37 15.23
C GLU A 378 -36.28 -12.47 15.85
N GLY A 379 -36.26 -12.55 17.17
CA GLY A 379 -35.56 -13.55 17.95
C GLY A 379 -35.64 -13.23 19.43
N ASP A 380 -36.69 -13.79 20.05
CA ASP A 380 -36.94 -14.12 21.48
C ASP A 380 -36.43 -13.21 22.61
#